data_AF-A0AAV1I789-F1
#
_entry.id   AF-A0AAV1I789-F1
#
_cell.length_a   1.000
_cell.length_b   1.000
_cell.length_c   1.000
_cell.angle_alpha   90.00
_cell.angle_beta   90.00
_cell.angle_gamma   90.00
#
_symmetry.space_group_name_H-M   'P 1'
#
loop_
_entity.id
_entity.type
_entity.pdbx_description
1 polymer ?
#
loop_
_entity_poly.entity_id
_entity_poly.type
_entity_poly.pdbx_seq_one_letter_code
_entity_poly.pdbx_strand_id
1 'polypeptide(L)'
;MQGFSWVLIVVTVIVALLAAVSAVYLLVYYQHPEDRNQAWFPKAVVVLGITLAIWTVLLFPLDTANRHACSSNVPASYCAFTIPAMQLWYSCFIANAILTFVVIPFAMLYYEADSELSAGQRWVHAILWELATIVTFGLILGICYALVGFVEYPIVGLTSGFAPIADLSSNATSPVPMSLCVVPGSSASAAVYAGELVLYLWWLLFMVFAGVGMVALPLDLFRDFIGRPRATISHSEHIKRARGLGVRAKGIKDVTDTLKKDREGRGARRWRSAFRRIQQQLLVLETDSRALELVYPQARRLLDEDPDYSWAVMVMLFYLKLLLGVVSFALSVC
;
A
#
# COMPACT_ATOMS: atom_id res chain seq x y z
N MET A 1 -25.60 22.73 -17.61
CA MET A 1 -24.62 21.90 -16.88
C MET A 1 -25.19 21.29 -15.58
N GLN A 2 -26.50 20.94 -15.50
CA GLN A 2 -27.08 20.24 -14.34
C GLN A 2 -26.56 18.80 -14.16
N GLY A 3 -25.69 18.36 -15.07
CA GLY A 3 -25.21 16.99 -15.13
C GLY A 3 -23.85 16.70 -14.50
N PHE A 4 -23.06 17.72 -14.16
CA PHE A 4 -21.66 17.51 -13.80
C PHE A 4 -21.49 16.77 -12.46
N SER A 5 -22.34 17.09 -11.46
CA SER A 5 -22.22 16.51 -10.12
C SER A 5 -22.66 15.04 -10.04
N TRP A 6 -23.69 14.63 -10.81
CA TRP A 6 -24.09 13.22 -10.86
C TRP A 6 -23.04 12.36 -11.58
N VAL A 7 -22.42 12.88 -12.64
CA VAL A 7 -21.34 12.20 -13.35
C VAL A 7 -20.18 11.94 -12.40
N LEU A 8 -19.81 12.94 -11.59
CA LEU A 8 -18.74 12.80 -10.59
C LEU A 8 -19.03 11.66 -9.61
N ILE A 9 -20.26 11.57 -9.09
CA ILE A 9 -20.67 10.49 -8.17
C ILE A 9 -20.57 9.13 -8.85
N VAL A 10 -21.12 8.98 -10.06
CA VAL A 10 -21.10 7.72 -10.82
C VAL A 10 -19.67 7.27 -11.11
N VAL A 11 -18.82 8.19 -11.58
CA VAL A 11 -17.41 7.93 -11.83
C VAL A 11 -16.70 7.51 -10.55
N THR A 12 -16.96 8.18 -9.43
CA THR A 12 -16.36 7.84 -8.13
C THR A 12 -16.72 6.42 -7.70
N VAL A 13 -17.99 6.03 -7.83
CA VAL A 13 -18.44 4.66 -7.49
C VAL A 13 -17.78 3.62 -8.40
N ILE A 14 -17.72 3.86 -9.71
CA ILE A 14 -17.08 2.95 -10.66
C ILE A 14 -15.59 2.78 -10.34
N VAL A 15 -14.87 3.88 -10.13
CA VAL A 15 -13.44 3.84 -9.81
C VAL A 15 -13.20 3.18 -8.45
N ALA A 16 -14.05 3.41 -7.45
CA ALA A 16 -13.96 2.74 -6.15
C ALA A 16 -14.15 1.23 -6.25
N LEU A 17 -15.09 0.76 -7.08
CA LEU A 17 -15.29 -0.67 -7.37
C LEU A 17 -14.10 -1.27 -8.13
N LEU A 18 -13.56 -0.55 -9.12
CA LEU A 18 -12.37 -0.98 -9.84
C LEU A 18 -11.16 -1.11 -8.91
N ALA A 19 -10.99 -0.18 -7.96
CA ALA A 19 -9.98 -0.27 -6.92
C ALA A 19 -10.16 -1.55 -6.07
N ALA A 20 -11.40 -1.89 -5.69
CA ALA A 20 -11.69 -3.13 -4.97
C ALA A 20 -11.36 -4.40 -5.77
N VAL A 21 -11.75 -4.44 -7.04
CA VAL A 21 -11.40 -5.55 -7.95
C VAL A 21 -9.88 -5.67 -8.11
N SER A 22 -9.17 -4.55 -8.25
CA SER A 22 -7.71 -4.55 -8.36
C SER A 22 -7.02 -5.09 -7.10
N ALA A 23 -7.53 -4.76 -5.92
CA ALA A 23 -7.00 -5.28 -4.66
C ALA A 23 -7.20 -6.80 -4.52
N VAL A 24 -8.37 -7.31 -4.93
CA VAL A 24 -8.64 -8.75 -4.98
C VAL A 24 -7.72 -9.45 -5.98
N TYR A 25 -7.53 -8.85 -7.17
CA TYR A 25 -6.62 -9.40 -8.19
C TYR A 25 -5.19 -9.50 -7.66
N LEU A 26 -4.68 -8.44 -7.02
CA LEU A 26 -3.34 -8.45 -6.42
C LEU A 26 -3.20 -9.57 -5.38
N LEU A 27 -4.19 -9.75 -4.51
CA LEU A 27 -4.18 -10.86 -3.55
C LEU A 27 -4.13 -12.21 -4.24
N VAL A 28 -4.99 -12.44 -5.25
CA VAL A 28 -5.06 -13.72 -5.96
C VAL A 28 -3.78 -14.01 -6.74
N TYR A 29 -3.09 -12.98 -7.23
CA TYR A 29 -1.84 -13.11 -7.97
C TYR A 29 -0.64 -13.41 -7.05
N TYR A 30 -0.57 -12.76 -5.88
CA TYR A 30 0.56 -12.90 -4.95
C TYR A 30 0.35 -13.97 -3.87
N GLN A 31 -0.84 -14.57 -3.75
CA GLN A 31 -1.05 -15.66 -2.80
C GLN A 31 -0.21 -16.89 -3.13
N HIS A 32 0.36 -17.52 -2.09
CA HIS A 32 1.08 -18.78 -2.23
C HIS A 32 0.10 -19.92 -2.56
N PRO A 33 0.44 -20.87 -3.46
CA PRO A 33 -0.48 -21.96 -3.85
C PRO A 33 -0.90 -22.86 -2.69
N GLU A 34 -0.07 -23.03 -1.66
CA GLU A 34 -0.42 -23.82 -0.47
C GLU A 34 -1.44 -23.13 0.43
N ASP A 35 -1.61 -21.81 0.32
CA ASP A 35 -2.50 -21.03 1.19
C ASP A 35 -3.81 -20.65 0.48
N ARG A 36 -4.13 -21.23 -0.68
CA ARG A 36 -5.26 -20.79 -1.53
C ARG A 36 -6.61 -20.78 -0.81
N ASN A 37 -6.90 -21.79 0.00
CA ASN A 37 -8.20 -21.98 0.67
C ASN A 37 -8.16 -21.87 2.20
N GLN A 38 -7.06 -21.37 2.78
CA GLN A 38 -6.91 -21.19 4.23
C GLN A 38 -6.88 -19.69 4.59
N ALA A 39 -7.02 -19.39 5.89
CA ALA A 39 -6.88 -18.04 6.48
C ALA A 39 -7.68 -16.90 5.78
N TRP A 40 -9.00 -17.02 5.69
CA TRP A 40 -9.86 -16.01 5.04
C TRP A 40 -9.87 -14.65 5.75
N PHE A 41 -9.71 -14.62 7.08
CA PHE A 41 -9.75 -13.38 7.86
C PHE A 41 -8.57 -12.44 7.56
N PRO A 42 -7.29 -12.85 7.64
CA PRO A 42 -6.17 -11.99 7.23
C PRO A 42 -6.26 -11.54 5.78
N LYS A 43 -6.77 -12.39 4.88
CA LYS A 43 -6.96 -12.03 3.47
C LYS A 43 -7.97 -10.90 3.30
N ALA A 44 -9.09 -10.93 4.03
CA ALA A 44 -10.06 -9.85 4.01
C ALA A 44 -9.45 -8.53 4.49
N VAL A 45 -8.64 -8.58 5.56
CA VAL A 45 -7.93 -7.40 6.09
C VAL A 45 -6.94 -6.83 5.05
N VAL A 46 -6.20 -7.70 4.34
CA VAL A 46 -5.28 -7.27 3.27
C VAL A 46 -6.02 -6.60 2.12
N VAL A 47 -7.13 -7.19 1.64
CA VAL A 47 -7.93 -6.56 0.58
C VAL A 47 -8.45 -5.21 1.05
N LEU A 48 -9.04 -5.13 2.25
CA LEU A 48 -9.54 -3.88 2.81
C LEU A 48 -8.44 -2.82 2.91
N GLY A 49 -7.24 -3.19 3.37
CA GLY A 49 -6.11 -2.27 3.47
C GLY A 49 -5.63 -1.74 2.13
N ILE A 50 -5.49 -2.61 1.12
CA ILE A 50 -5.11 -2.18 -0.23
C ILE A 50 -6.21 -1.26 -0.81
N THR A 51 -7.49 -1.60 -0.63
CA THR A 51 -8.59 -0.76 -1.12
C THR A 51 -8.64 0.61 -0.47
N LEU A 52 -8.50 0.69 0.86
CA LEU A 52 -8.50 1.95 1.59
C LEU A 52 -7.31 2.83 1.20
N ALA A 53 -6.14 2.23 0.98
CA ALA A 53 -4.94 2.95 0.51
C ALA A 53 -5.13 3.52 -0.91
N ILE A 54 -5.78 2.79 -1.81
CA ILE A 54 -6.09 3.31 -3.15
C ILE A 54 -7.13 4.44 -3.05
N TRP A 55 -8.16 4.28 -2.23
CA TRP A 55 -9.20 5.29 -2.05
C TRP A 55 -8.68 6.60 -1.47
N THR A 56 -7.74 6.57 -0.52
CA THR A 56 -7.15 7.82 0.02
C THR A 56 -6.39 8.60 -1.03
N VAL A 57 -5.65 7.93 -1.92
CA VAL A 57 -4.94 8.59 -3.02
C VAL A 57 -5.94 9.21 -4.01
N LEU A 58 -7.01 8.48 -4.34
CA LEU A 58 -8.05 8.95 -5.27
C LEU A 58 -8.93 10.07 -4.70
N LEU A 59 -8.91 10.27 -3.37
CA LEU A 59 -9.67 11.33 -2.73
C LEU A 59 -9.13 12.74 -3.08
N PHE A 60 -7.84 12.86 -3.40
CA PHE A 60 -7.21 14.12 -3.84
C PHE A 60 -7.78 14.68 -5.15
N PRO A 61 -7.76 13.94 -6.27
CA PRO A 61 -8.37 14.42 -7.51
C PRO A 61 -9.89 14.57 -7.37
N LEU A 62 -10.53 13.72 -6.56
CA LEU A 62 -11.97 13.83 -6.28
C LEU A 62 -12.32 15.15 -5.57
N ASP A 63 -11.57 15.54 -4.53
CA ASP A 63 -11.80 16.81 -3.83
C ASP A 63 -11.56 18.00 -4.75
N THR A 64 -10.49 17.96 -5.55
CA THR A 64 -10.20 19.00 -6.55
C THR A 64 -11.36 19.15 -7.54
N ALA A 65 -11.85 18.04 -8.10
CA ALA A 65 -12.97 18.03 -9.03
C ALA A 65 -14.29 18.49 -8.37
N ASN A 66 -14.53 18.11 -7.12
CA ASN A 66 -15.71 18.52 -6.34
C ASN A 66 -15.72 20.03 -6.05
N ARG A 67 -14.56 20.64 -5.77
CA ARG A 67 -14.44 22.10 -5.60
C ARG A 67 -14.67 22.85 -6.90
N HIS A 68 -14.17 22.33 -8.03
CA HIS A 68 -14.44 22.92 -9.34
C HIS A 68 -15.92 22.87 -9.74
N ALA A 69 -16.67 21.87 -9.26
CA ALA A 69 -18.11 21.77 -9.49
C ALA A 69 -18.90 22.96 -8.89
N CYS A 70 -18.36 23.62 -7.87
CA CYS A 70 -18.97 24.76 -7.17
C CYS A 70 -18.07 25.99 -7.11
N SER A 71 -17.54 26.38 -8.28
CA SER A 71 -16.84 27.66 -8.41
C SER A 71 -17.80 28.86 -8.34
N SER A 72 -17.29 30.03 -7.92
CA SER A 72 -18.04 31.29 -7.78
C SER A 72 -18.77 31.75 -9.06
N ASN A 73 -18.41 31.17 -10.20
CA ASN A 73 -18.96 31.53 -11.52
C ASN A 73 -20.15 30.64 -11.91
N VAL A 74 -20.59 29.73 -11.03
CA VAL A 74 -21.68 28.78 -11.27
C VAL A 74 -22.87 29.11 -10.35
N PRO A 75 -24.11 29.10 -10.84
CA PRO A 75 -25.28 29.40 -10.00
C PRO A 75 -25.45 28.39 -8.86
N ALA A 76 -25.84 28.86 -7.68
CA ALA A 76 -25.95 28.04 -6.46
C ALA A 76 -26.91 26.84 -6.57
N SER A 77 -27.90 26.89 -7.47
CA SER A 77 -28.82 25.77 -7.74
C SER A 77 -28.12 24.52 -8.30
N TYR A 78 -26.93 24.68 -8.88
CA TYR A 78 -26.12 23.56 -9.38
C TYR A 78 -25.24 22.93 -8.29
N CYS A 79 -25.12 23.60 -7.12
CA CYS A 79 -24.38 23.13 -5.96
C CYS A 79 -25.21 22.30 -4.97
N ALA A 80 -26.48 22.02 -5.29
CA ALA A 80 -27.38 21.29 -4.41
C ALA A 80 -26.97 19.82 -4.17
N PHE A 81 -26.21 19.21 -5.10
CA PHE A 81 -25.76 17.81 -5.01
C PHE A 81 -24.23 17.72 -5.07
N THR A 82 -23.54 18.31 -4.11
CA THR A 82 -22.08 18.12 -3.94
C THR A 82 -21.77 16.96 -3.01
N ILE A 83 -20.61 16.35 -3.20
CA ILE A 83 -20.12 15.30 -2.31
C ILE A 83 -19.60 15.98 -1.03
N PRO A 84 -19.94 15.50 0.18
CA PRO A 84 -19.41 16.04 1.43
C PRO A 84 -17.94 15.62 1.62
N ALA A 85 -17.02 16.29 0.92
CA ALA A 85 -15.61 15.94 0.86
C ALA A 85 -14.93 15.91 2.24
N MET A 86 -15.26 16.84 3.13
CA MET A 86 -14.71 16.85 4.50
C MET A 86 -15.09 15.59 5.29
N GLN A 87 -16.33 15.13 5.18
CA GLN A 87 -16.78 13.92 5.87
C GLN A 87 -16.11 12.67 5.31
N LEU A 88 -15.89 12.61 3.99
CA LEU A 88 -15.15 11.53 3.35
C LEU A 88 -13.69 11.49 3.80
N TRP A 89 -13.01 12.64 3.86
CA TRP A 89 -11.64 12.73 4.38
C TRP A 89 -11.54 12.21 5.81
N TYR A 90 -12.41 12.68 6.71
CA TYR A 90 -12.41 12.19 8.10
C TYR A 90 -12.70 10.68 8.17
N SER A 91 -13.67 10.20 7.39
CA SER A 91 -14.03 8.77 7.36
C SER A 91 -12.85 7.91 6.90
N CYS A 92 -12.17 8.30 5.82
CA CYS A 92 -11.02 7.57 5.31
C CYS A 92 -9.83 7.62 6.27
N PHE A 93 -9.50 8.76 6.86
CA PHE A 93 -8.38 8.85 7.80
C PHE A 93 -8.63 8.08 9.09
N ILE A 94 -9.85 8.16 9.65
CA ILE A 94 -10.22 7.37 10.82
C ILE A 94 -10.20 5.88 10.49
N ALA A 95 -10.73 5.47 9.33
CA ALA A 95 -10.68 4.08 8.89
C ALA A 95 -9.24 3.57 8.74
N ASN A 96 -8.33 4.37 8.18
CA ASN A 96 -6.91 4.01 8.09
C ASN A 96 -6.26 3.89 9.48
N ALA A 97 -6.53 4.83 10.39
CA ALA A 97 -6.00 4.77 11.75
C ALA A 97 -6.45 3.49 12.48
N ILE A 98 -7.75 3.17 12.41
CA ILE A 98 -8.30 1.94 13.00
C ILE A 98 -7.67 0.71 12.33
N LEU A 99 -7.58 0.70 11.01
CA LEU A 99 -7.00 -0.43 10.30
C LEU A 99 -5.54 -0.67 10.69
N THR A 100 -4.73 0.40 10.78
CA THR A 100 -3.29 0.30 11.06
C THR A 100 -2.96 -0.01 12.51
N PHE A 101 -3.67 0.58 13.48
CA PHE A 101 -3.33 0.41 14.90
C PHE A 101 -4.13 -0.68 15.62
N VAL A 102 -5.26 -1.11 15.06
CA VAL A 102 -6.16 -2.09 15.68
C VAL A 102 -6.23 -3.34 14.80
N VAL A 103 -6.83 -3.22 13.61
CA VAL A 103 -7.19 -4.40 12.78
C VAL A 103 -5.97 -5.19 12.27
N ILE A 104 -4.93 -4.52 11.78
CA ILE A 104 -3.72 -5.18 11.24
C ILE A 104 -2.92 -5.87 12.36
N PRO A 105 -2.57 -5.19 13.48
CA PRO A 105 -1.90 -5.84 14.61
C PRO A 105 -2.71 -7.01 15.17
N PHE A 106 -4.04 -6.84 15.28
CA PHE A 106 -4.94 -7.91 15.68
C PHE A 106 -4.86 -9.11 14.71
N ALA A 107 -4.94 -8.87 13.40
CA ALA A 107 -4.88 -9.92 12.40
C ALA A 107 -3.53 -10.65 12.39
N MET A 108 -2.44 -9.92 12.65
CA MET A 108 -1.09 -10.49 12.78
C MET A 108 -1.00 -11.40 14.01
N LEU A 109 -1.42 -10.93 15.18
CA LEU A 109 -1.41 -11.70 16.43
C LEU A 109 -2.35 -12.91 16.37
N TYR A 110 -3.50 -12.77 15.71
CA TYR A 110 -4.44 -13.86 15.49
C TYR A 110 -3.86 -14.95 14.57
N TYR A 111 -3.08 -14.55 13.56
CA TYR A 111 -2.43 -15.48 12.62
C TYR A 111 -1.20 -16.16 13.23
N GLU A 112 -0.44 -15.45 14.06
CA GLU A 112 0.71 -16.00 14.80
C GLU A 112 0.31 -16.91 15.97
N ALA A 113 -0.93 -16.81 16.45
CA ALA A 113 -1.43 -17.67 17.51
C ALA A 113 -1.35 -19.15 17.10
N ASP A 114 -0.80 -19.96 17.99
CA ASP A 114 -0.46 -21.36 17.72
C ASP A 114 -1.63 -22.13 17.11
N SER A 115 -1.33 -22.91 16.08
CA SER A 115 -2.31 -23.67 15.31
C SER A 115 -3.00 -24.78 16.13
N GLU A 116 -2.48 -25.08 17.32
CA GLU A 116 -3.04 -26.04 18.28
C GLU A 116 -4.13 -25.44 19.18
N LEU A 117 -4.23 -24.10 19.28
CA LEU A 117 -5.28 -23.43 20.07
C LEU A 117 -6.63 -23.49 19.37
N SER A 118 -7.71 -23.63 20.13
CA SER A 118 -9.08 -23.51 19.60
C SER A 118 -9.34 -22.10 19.08
N ALA A 119 -10.23 -21.94 18.09
CA ALA A 119 -10.51 -20.65 17.47
C ALA A 119 -10.83 -19.56 18.52
N GLY A 120 -11.71 -19.84 19.48
CA GLY A 120 -12.07 -18.89 20.54
C GLY A 120 -10.90 -18.49 21.44
N GLN A 121 -9.99 -19.41 21.76
CA GLN A 121 -8.79 -19.08 22.54
C GLN A 121 -7.82 -18.19 21.75
N ARG A 122 -7.74 -18.35 20.42
CA ARG A 122 -6.94 -17.44 19.58
C ARG A 122 -7.48 -16.03 19.58
N TRP A 123 -8.81 -15.87 19.51
CA TRP A 123 -9.45 -14.55 19.62
C TRP A 123 -9.14 -13.88 20.96
N VAL A 124 -9.30 -14.59 22.07
CA VAL A 124 -9.01 -14.04 23.41
C VAL A 124 -7.53 -13.68 23.55
N HIS A 125 -6.63 -14.55 23.09
CA HIS A 125 -5.19 -14.29 23.13
C HIS A 125 -4.83 -13.05 22.30
N ALA A 126 -5.31 -12.95 21.07
CA ALA A 126 -5.06 -11.82 20.20
C ALA A 126 -5.59 -10.50 20.79
N ILE A 127 -6.82 -10.49 21.32
CA ILE A 127 -7.41 -9.29 21.96
C ILE A 127 -6.60 -8.87 23.20
N LEU A 128 -6.15 -9.82 24.03
CA LEU A 128 -5.40 -9.50 25.24
C LEU A 128 -4.06 -8.83 24.90
N TRP A 129 -3.34 -9.37 23.91
CA TRP A 129 -2.09 -8.79 23.44
C TRP A 129 -2.30 -7.46 22.72
N GLU A 130 -3.34 -7.35 21.90
CA GLU A 130 -3.71 -6.09 21.26
C GLU A 130 -3.99 -5.01 22.31
N LEU A 131 -4.79 -5.31 23.34
CA LEU A 131 -5.05 -4.38 24.43
C LEU A 131 -3.76 -3.96 25.15
N ALA A 132 -2.85 -4.89 25.41
CA ALA A 132 -1.55 -4.59 26.01
C ALA A 132 -0.73 -3.62 25.13
N THR A 133 -0.74 -3.81 23.81
CA THR A 133 -0.06 -2.89 22.87
C THR A 133 -0.71 -1.52 22.84
N ILE A 134 -2.04 -1.43 22.79
CA ILE A 134 -2.79 -0.17 22.80
C ILE A 134 -2.50 0.62 24.08
N VAL A 135 -2.50 -0.06 25.24
CA VAL A 135 -2.18 0.58 26.54
C VAL A 135 -0.75 1.10 26.54
N THR A 136 0.20 0.33 26.01
CA THR A 136 1.61 0.72 25.97
C THR A 136 1.81 1.93 25.05
N PHE A 137 1.24 1.93 23.84
CA PHE A 137 1.30 3.07 22.92
C PHE A 137 0.57 4.29 23.47
N GLY A 138 -0.61 4.11 24.07
CA GLY A 138 -1.37 5.19 24.70
C GLY A 138 -0.62 5.85 25.85
N LEU A 139 0.10 5.05 26.67
CA LEU A 139 0.92 5.57 27.76
C LEU A 139 2.13 6.37 27.24
N ILE A 140 2.80 5.88 26.19
CA ILE A 140 3.89 6.61 25.53
C ILE A 140 3.38 7.94 24.96
N LEU A 141 2.28 7.92 24.20
CA LEU A 141 1.68 9.13 23.63
C LEU A 141 1.20 10.11 24.71
N GLY A 142 0.62 9.60 25.80
CA GLY A 142 0.17 10.42 26.93
C GLY A 142 1.33 11.12 27.64
N ILE A 143 2.45 10.44 27.84
CA ILE A 143 3.66 11.04 28.40
C ILE A 143 4.23 12.10 27.44
N CYS A 144 4.31 11.79 26.14
CA CYS A 144 4.76 12.75 25.13
C CYS A 144 3.88 14.00 25.07
N TYR A 145 2.55 13.84 25.16
CA TYR A 145 1.60 14.95 25.20
C TYR A 145 1.76 15.79 26.48
N ALA A 146 1.94 15.15 27.64
CA ALA A 146 2.12 15.87 28.90
C ALA A 146 3.40 16.72 28.92
N LEU A 147 4.46 16.30 28.22
CA LEU A 147 5.76 16.99 28.21
C LEU A 147 5.89 18.04 27.09
N VAL A 148 5.31 17.80 25.91
CA VAL A 148 5.58 18.57 24.68
C VAL A 148 4.29 19.04 23.97
N GLY A 149 3.11 18.69 24.46
CA GLY A 149 1.82 18.94 23.80
C GLY A 149 1.32 20.39 23.81
N PHE A 150 2.08 21.33 24.38
CA PHE A 150 1.71 22.74 24.41
C PHE A 150 2.27 23.44 23.17
N VAL A 151 1.40 23.75 22.21
CA VAL A 151 1.72 24.62 21.08
C VAL A 151 0.87 25.88 21.21
N GLU A 152 1.51 27.01 21.53
CA GLU A 152 0.91 28.33 21.41
C GLU A 152 1.01 28.77 19.95
N TYR A 153 -0.09 28.65 19.20
CA TYR A 153 -0.22 29.28 17.90
C TYR A 153 -1.17 30.49 18.01
N PRO A 154 -0.78 31.68 17.51
CA PRO A 154 -1.68 32.83 17.48
C PRO A 154 -2.71 32.63 16.36
N ILE A 155 -3.82 31.95 16.67
CA ILE A 155 -4.98 31.92 15.78
C ILE A 155 -5.74 33.24 15.88
N VAL A 156 -5.70 34.02 14.81
CA VAL A 156 -6.65 35.11 14.58
C VAL A 156 -7.89 34.49 13.94
N GLY A 157 -8.85 34.10 14.78
CA GLY A 157 -10.16 33.68 14.30
C GLY A 157 -10.89 34.89 13.70
N LEU A 158 -10.96 34.99 12.37
CA LEU A 158 -11.80 35.99 11.72
C LEU A 158 -13.23 35.46 11.71
N THR A 159 -14.07 35.98 12.61
CA THR A 159 -15.51 35.78 12.52
C THR A 159 -16.05 36.65 11.39
N SER A 160 -16.38 36.02 10.25
CA SER A 160 -17.18 36.69 9.22
C SER A 160 -18.66 36.48 9.54
N GLY A 161 -19.37 37.58 9.76
CA GLY A 161 -20.81 37.61 9.92
C GLY A 161 -21.39 38.74 9.06
N PHE A 162 -22.66 38.60 8.65
CA PHE A 162 -23.40 39.73 8.13
C PHE A 162 -23.72 40.65 9.30
N ALA A 163 -23.07 41.81 9.38
CA ALA A 163 -23.54 42.86 10.26
C ALA A 163 -24.90 43.35 9.74
N PRO A 164 -25.93 43.51 10.59
CA PRO A 164 -27.19 44.09 10.17
C PRO A 164 -26.91 45.48 9.59
N ILE A 165 -27.56 45.83 8.47
CA ILE A 165 -27.34 47.10 7.76
C ILE A 165 -27.68 48.32 8.67
N ALA A 166 -28.43 48.10 9.75
CA ALA A 166 -28.67 49.09 10.81
C ALA A 166 -27.38 49.56 11.52
N ASP A 167 -26.32 48.74 11.56
CA ASP A 167 -25.01 49.11 12.11
C ASP A 167 -24.11 49.84 11.09
N LEU A 168 -24.53 49.92 9.81
CA LEU A 168 -23.88 50.77 8.81
C LEU A 168 -24.37 52.23 8.86
N SER A 169 -25.46 52.52 9.59
CA SER A 169 -26.04 53.86 9.64
C SER A 169 -25.62 54.63 10.88
N SER A 170 -24.37 55.07 10.90
CA SER A 170 -23.98 56.43 11.32
C SER A 170 -22.47 56.49 11.42
N ASN A 171 -21.83 57.24 10.52
CA ASN A 171 -20.53 57.89 10.77
C ASN A 171 -19.47 57.02 11.49
N ALA A 172 -19.30 55.77 11.05
CA ALA A 172 -18.32 54.85 11.62
C ALA A 172 -16.92 55.18 11.09
N THR A 173 -16.39 56.34 11.47
CA THR A 173 -14.94 56.64 11.42
C THR A 173 -14.19 56.01 12.59
N SER A 174 -14.87 55.28 13.49
CA SER A 174 -14.20 54.45 14.48
C SER A 174 -14.02 53.04 13.95
N PRO A 175 -12.78 52.58 13.71
CA PRO A 175 -12.53 51.18 13.41
C PRO A 175 -13.00 50.36 14.60
N VAL A 176 -13.87 49.37 14.36
CA VAL A 176 -14.20 48.36 15.37
C VAL A 176 -12.88 47.77 15.87
N PRO A 177 -12.57 47.82 17.17
CA PRO A 177 -11.30 47.34 17.68
C PRO A 177 -11.21 45.84 17.39
N MET A 178 -10.25 45.47 16.54
CA MET A 178 -9.97 44.10 16.08
C MET A 178 -9.74 43.13 17.25
N SER A 179 -9.43 43.64 18.45
CA SER A 179 -9.24 42.87 19.68
C SER A 179 -10.50 42.22 20.25
N LEU A 180 -11.72 42.65 19.86
CA LEU A 180 -12.96 42.03 20.35
C LEU A 180 -13.32 40.73 19.60
N CYS A 181 -12.69 40.48 18.44
CA CYS A 181 -12.89 39.28 17.63
C CYS A 181 -11.76 38.25 17.80
N VAL A 182 -10.72 38.56 18.58
CA VAL A 182 -9.56 37.70 18.79
C VAL A 182 -9.76 36.89 20.06
N VAL A 183 -10.00 35.59 19.91
CA VAL A 183 -9.91 34.63 21.02
C VAL A 183 -8.48 34.11 21.07
N PRO A 184 -7.68 34.44 22.10
CA PRO A 184 -6.34 33.89 22.20
C PRO A 184 -6.35 32.41 22.60
N GLY A 185 -5.61 31.61 21.83
CA GLY A 185 -4.99 30.32 22.17
C GLY A 185 -5.80 29.29 22.95
N SER A 186 -6.34 28.29 22.25
CA SER A 186 -6.74 27.02 22.86
C SER A 186 -5.60 26.00 22.77
N SER A 187 -5.32 25.26 23.85
CA SER A 187 -4.45 24.09 23.81
C SER A 187 -4.97 23.08 22.79
N ALA A 188 -4.06 22.46 22.03
CA ALA A 188 -4.43 21.41 21.10
C ALA A 188 -5.05 20.24 21.87
N SER A 189 -6.23 19.78 21.46
CA SER A 189 -6.82 18.59 22.07
C SER A 189 -5.89 17.37 21.89
N ALA A 190 -5.84 16.48 22.88
CA ALA A 190 -4.95 15.30 22.85
C ALA A 190 -5.13 14.44 21.58
N ALA A 191 -6.35 14.40 21.02
CA ALA A 191 -6.65 13.68 19.78
C ALA A 191 -5.98 14.33 18.55
N VAL A 192 -5.92 15.66 18.49
CA VAL A 192 -5.27 16.40 17.40
C VAL A 192 -3.75 16.19 17.47
N TYR A 193 -3.16 16.29 18.67
CA TYR A 193 -1.73 16.03 18.87
C TYR A 193 -1.32 14.61 18.44
N ALA A 194 -2.10 13.60 18.85
CA ALA A 194 -1.83 12.21 18.47
C ALA A 194 -1.96 12.00 16.95
N GLY A 195 -2.98 12.59 16.31
CA GLY A 195 -3.18 12.52 14.86
C GLY A 195 -2.03 13.16 14.08
N GLU A 196 -1.55 14.32 14.52
CA GLU A 196 -0.41 15.02 13.89
C GLU A 196 0.88 14.22 14.01
N LEU A 197 1.19 13.68 15.20
CA LEU A 197 2.41 12.88 15.40
C LEU A 197 2.41 11.63 14.51
N VAL A 198 1.27 10.94 14.41
CA VAL A 198 1.11 9.78 13.52
C VAL A 198 1.30 10.19 12.07
N LEU A 199 0.76 11.34 11.65
CA LEU A 199 0.92 11.83 10.28
C LEU A 199 2.37 12.18 9.96
N TYR A 200 3.10 12.80 10.88
CA TYR A 200 4.54 13.06 10.72
C TYR A 200 5.34 11.76 10.62
N LEU A 201 5.03 10.77 11.46
CA LEU A 201 5.65 9.45 11.40
C LEU A 201 5.37 8.77 10.06
N TRP A 202 4.14 8.86 9.55
CA TRP A 202 3.75 8.33 8.24
C TRP A 202 4.43 9.04 7.09
N TRP A 203 4.61 10.37 7.18
CA TRP A 203 5.38 11.12 6.19
C TRP A 203 6.85 10.70 6.17
N LEU A 204 7.47 10.48 7.33
CA LEU A 204 8.85 10.01 7.43
C LEU A 204 9.00 8.61 6.83
N LEU A 205 8.09 7.71 7.16
CA LEU A 205 8.07 6.35 6.63
C LEU A 205 7.85 6.35 5.10
N PHE A 206 6.92 7.18 4.63
CA PHE A 206 6.64 7.37 3.22
C PHE A 206 7.86 7.87 2.46
N MET A 207 8.60 8.86 2.97
CA MET A 207 9.82 9.36 2.32
C MET A 207 10.88 8.27 2.12
N VAL A 208 11.05 7.39 3.11
CA VAL A 208 12.02 6.27 2.99
C VAL A 208 11.55 5.25 1.97
N PHE A 209 10.30 4.76 2.05
CA PHE A 209 9.83 3.70 1.15
C PHE A 209 9.52 4.19 -0.26
N ALA A 210 8.93 5.38 -0.40
CA ALA A 210 8.70 6.00 -1.71
C ALA A 210 10.04 6.29 -2.39
N GLY A 211 11.04 6.79 -1.66
CA GLY A 211 12.39 7.00 -2.18
C GLY A 211 13.04 5.70 -2.68
N VAL A 212 13.00 4.62 -1.89
CA VAL A 212 13.53 3.31 -2.30
C VAL A 212 12.79 2.77 -3.53
N GLY A 213 11.47 2.89 -3.58
CA GLY A 213 10.66 2.44 -4.71
C GLY A 213 10.97 3.19 -6.02
N MET A 214 11.09 4.52 -5.93
CA MET A 214 11.41 5.39 -7.08
C MET A 214 12.80 5.10 -7.67
N VAL A 215 13.76 4.67 -6.84
CA VAL A 215 15.10 4.29 -7.29
C VAL A 215 15.17 2.84 -7.78
N ALA A 216 14.44 1.93 -7.13
CA ALA A 216 14.47 0.50 -7.48
C ALA A 216 13.85 0.22 -8.85
N LEU A 217 12.73 0.87 -9.19
CA LEU A 217 12.01 0.63 -10.45
C LEU A 217 12.86 0.89 -11.71
N PRO A 218 13.54 2.05 -11.88
CA PRO A 218 14.39 2.27 -13.04
C PRO A 218 15.60 1.31 -13.04
N LEU A 219 16.20 1.02 -11.88
CA LEU A 219 17.33 0.09 -11.78
C LEU A 219 16.95 -1.32 -12.23
N ASP A 220 15.79 -1.82 -11.82
CA ASP A 220 15.31 -3.15 -12.21
C ASP A 220 14.97 -3.20 -13.70
N LEU A 221 14.36 -2.16 -14.26
CA LEU A 221 14.09 -2.07 -15.70
C LEU A 221 15.37 -2.06 -16.55
N PHE A 222 16.42 -1.35 -16.10
CA PHE A 222 17.72 -1.37 -16.78
C PHE A 222 18.41 -2.73 -16.67
N ARG A 223 18.38 -3.36 -15.49
CA ARG A 223 18.95 -4.70 -15.28
C ARG A 223 18.27 -5.74 -16.14
N ASP A 224 16.94 -5.69 -16.24
CA ASP A 224 16.15 -6.56 -17.12
C ASP A 224 16.55 -6.40 -18.60
N PHE A 225 16.80 -5.16 -19.05
CA PHE A 225 17.23 -4.91 -20.43
C PHE A 225 18.67 -5.39 -20.70
N ILE A 226 19.59 -5.20 -19.75
CA ILE A 226 20.99 -5.64 -19.87
C ILE A 226 21.07 -7.17 -19.83
N GLY A 227 20.31 -7.80 -18.94
CA GLY A 227 20.24 -9.25 -18.75
C GLY A 227 19.39 -10.00 -19.77
N ARG A 228 18.92 -9.34 -20.83
CA ARG A 228 18.03 -9.96 -21.83
C ARG A 228 18.72 -11.14 -22.56
N PRO A 229 17.99 -12.22 -22.85
CA PRO A 229 18.52 -13.31 -23.67
C PRO A 229 18.77 -12.81 -25.12
N ARG A 230 19.91 -13.16 -25.71
CA ARG A 230 20.30 -12.74 -27.07
C ARG A 230 19.97 -13.78 -28.15
N ALA A 231 19.63 -15.00 -27.76
CA ALA A 231 19.36 -16.10 -28.68
C ALA A 231 18.27 -17.03 -28.12
N THR A 232 17.40 -17.52 -28.99
CA THR A 232 16.39 -18.54 -28.69
C THR A 232 17.02 -19.93 -28.72
N ILE A 233 16.67 -20.77 -27.75
CA ILE A 233 17.07 -22.18 -27.71
C ILE A 233 16.03 -23.04 -28.48
N SER A 234 16.48 -24.11 -29.13
CA SER A 234 15.57 -25.06 -29.79
C SER A 234 14.73 -25.86 -28.78
N HIS A 235 13.53 -26.29 -29.17
CA HIS A 235 12.63 -27.06 -28.28
C HIS A 235 13.30 -28.32 -27.69
N SER A 236 14.08 -29.03 -28.52
CA SER A 236 14.77 -30.25 -28.09
C SER A 236 15.84 -29.98 -27.03
N GLU A 237 16.54 -28.84 -27.14
CA GLU A 237 17.55 -28.42 -26.18
C GLU A 237 16.92 -27.88 -24.89
N HIS A 238 15.78 -27.18 -24.99
CA HIS A 238 15.00 -26.76 -23.82
C HIS A 238 14.56 -27.97 -22.97
N ILE A 239 13.99 -29.00 -23.59
CA ILE A 239 13.58 -30.23 -22.89
C ILE A 239 14.77 -30.89 -22.18
N LYS A 240 15.94 -30.96 -22.84
CA LYS A 240 17.16 -31.53 -22.24
C LYS A 240 17.59 -30.75 -21.00
N ARG A 241 17.62 -29.41 -21.07
CA ARG A 241 18.00 -28.54 -19.95
C ARG A 241 16.96 -28.59 -18.81
N ALA A 242 15.68 -28.55 -19.13
CA ALA A 242 14.58 -28.69 -18.17
C ALA A 242 14.65 -30.02 -17.43
N ARG A 243 14.95 -31.12 -18.13
CA ARG A 243 15.16 -32.44 -17.51
C ARG A 243 16.37 -32.42 -16.56
N GLY A 244 17.47 -31.79 -16.96
CA GLY A 244 18.66 -31.62 -16.10
C GLY A 244 18.35 -30.84 -14.81
N LEU A 245 17.56 -29.78 -14.90
CA LEU A 245 17.08 -29.03 -13.74
C LEU A 245 16.17 -29.87 -12.85
N GLY A 246 15.24 -30.63 -13.42
CA GLY A 246 14.37 -31.54 -12.66
C GLY A 246 15.15 -32.59 -11.87
N VAL A 247 16.25 -33.12 -12.43
CA VAL A 247 17.13 -34.06 -11.72
C VAL A 247 17.84 -33.36 -10.55
N ARG A 248 18.37 -32.14 -10.74
CA ARG A 248 18.99 -31.35 -9.66
C ARG A 248 18.00 -31.01 -8.55
N ALA A 249 16.78 -30.61 -8.92
CA ALA A 249 15.68 -30.32 -7.99
C ALA A 249 15.35 -31.53 -7.12
N LYS A 250 15.25 -32.71 -7.74
CA LYS A 250 15.01 -33.97 -7.03
C LYS A 250 16.15 -34.30 -6.06
N GLY A 251 17.40 -34.15 -6.51
CA GLY A 251 18.56 -34.36 -5.63
C GLY A 251 18.56 -33.44 -4.41
N ILE A 252 18.22 -32.16 -4.57
CA ILE A 252 18.11 -31.21 -3.45
C ILE A 252 16.97 -31.60 -2.51
N LYS A 253 15.82 -32.05 -3.05
CA LYS A 253 14.70 -32.55 -2.24
C LYS A 253 15.10 -33.74 -1.38
N ASP A 254 15.77 -34.73 -1.97
CA ASP A 254 16.20 -35.94 -1.27
C ASP A 254 17.22 -35.61 -0.14
N VAL A 255 18.15 -34.68 -0.39
CA VAL A 255 19.09 -34.18 0.63
C VAL A 255 18.35 -33.40 1.73
N THR A 256 17.29 -32.68 1.38
CA THR A 256 16.48 -31.95 2.37
C THR A 256 15.68 -32.90 3.25
N ASP A 257 15.10 -33.95 2.66
CA ASP A 257 14.32 -34.96 3.39
C ASP A 257 15.21 -35.80 4.32
N THR A 258 16.44 -36.12 3.91
CA THR A 258 17.43 -36.76 4.80
C THR A 258 17.86 -35.82 5.94
N LEU A 259 18.10 -34.54 5.65
CA LEU A 259 18.44 -33.55 6.69
C LEU A 259 17.29 -33.31 7.69
N LYS A 260 16.03 -33.42 7.26
CA LYS A 260 14.86 -33.36 8.14
C LYS A 260 14.79 -34.55 9.09
N LYS A 261 15.10 -35.76 8.61
CA LYS A 261 15.14 -36.99 9.44
C LYS A 261 16.29 -36.96 10.45
N ASP A 262 17.44 -36.41 10.07
CA ASP A 262 18.62 -36.27 10.94
C ASP A 262 18.53 -35.13 11.97
N ARG A 263 17.38 -34.48 12.13
CA ARG A 263 17.21 -33.27 12.97
C ARG A 263 17.54 -33.53 14.44
N GLU A 264 17.20 -34.71 14.95
CA GLU A 264 17.38 -35.08 16.36
C GLU A 264 18.85 -35.40 16.72
N GLY A 265 19.65 -35.84 15.74
CA GLY A 265 21.05 -36.24 15.96
C GLY A 265 22.10 -35.15 15.72
N ARG A 266 21.74 -34.05 15.03
CA ARG A 266 22.69 -32.98 14.66
C ARG A 266 22.58 -31.78 15.58
N GLY A 267 23.71 -31.31 16.11
CA GLY A 267 23.76 -30.06 16.86
C GLY A 267 23.24 -28.86 16.06
N ALA A 268 22.49 -27.98 16.73
CA ALA A 268 21.76 -26.86 16.11
C ALA A 268 22.60 -25.94 15.20
N ARG A 269 23.92 -25.85 15.44
CA ARG A 269 24.84 -25.04 14.62
C ARG A 269 25.18 -25.70 13.28
N ARG A 270 25.38 -27.02 13.25
CA ARG A 270 25.66 -27.80 12.01
C ARG A 270 24.41 -27.94 11.14
N TRP A 271 23.24 -28.09 11.77
CA TRP A 271 21.98 -28.11 11.04
C TRP A 271 21.72 -26.77 10.33
N ARG A 272 21.90 -25.64 11.04
CA ARG A 272 21.75 -24.30 10.44
C ARG A 272 22.74 -24.03 9.31
N SER A 273 23.98 -24.54 9.36
CA SER A 273 24.92 -24.37 8.25
C SER A 273 24.57 -25.26 7.05
N ALA A 274 24.14 -26.50 7.27
CA ALA A 274 23.69 -27.40 6.21
C ALA A 274 22.42 -26.86 5.51
N PHE A 275 21.45 -26.39 6.29
CA PHE A 275 20.22 -25.81 5.76
C PHE A 275 20.49 -24.56 4.91
N ARG A 276 21.39 -23.67 5.35
CA ARG A 276 21.79 -22.50 4.56
C ARG A 276 22.40 -22.87 3.21
N ARG A 277 23.19 -23.95 3.13
CA ARG A 277 23.74 -24.44 1.86
C ARG A 277 22.65 -24.92 0.91
N ILE A 278 21.66 -25.63 1.44
CA ILE A 278 20.49 -26.08 0.66
C ILE A 278 19.69 -24.88 0.14
N GLN A 279 19.46 -23.86 0.97
CA GLN A 279 18.79 -22.64 0.53
C GLN A 279 19.56 -21.93 -0.60
N GLN A 280 20.89 -21.85 -0.52
CA GLN A 280 21.70 -21.31 -1.61
C GLN A 280 21.58 -22.15 -2.90
N GLN A 281 21.58 -23.47 -2.80
CA GLN A 281 21.39 -24.35 -3.95
C GLN A 281 19.99 -24.21 -4.58
N LEU A 282 18.95 -24.05 -3.75
CA LEU A 282 17.60 -23.77 -4.23
C LEU A 282 17.51 -22.43 -4.95
N LEU A 283 18.15 -21.39 -4.42
CA LEU A 283 18.17 -20.06 -5.04
C LEU A 283 18.87 -20.09 -6.41
N VAL A 284 19.98 -20.82 -6.53
CA VAL A 284 20.63 -21.04 -7.83
C VAL A 284 19.73 -21.82 -8.79
N LEU A 285 19.05 -22.86 -8.31
CA LEU A 285 18.13 -23.65 -9.12
C LEU A 285 16.95 -22.81 -9.63
N GLU A 286 16.38 -21.95 -8.79
CA GLU A 286 15.31 -21.02 -9.16
C GLU A 286 15.79 -20.00 -10.21
N THR A 287 17.00 -19.47 -10.02
CA THR A 287 17.64 -18.57 -10.99
C THR A 287 17.85 -19.26 -12.34
N ASP A 288 18.33 -20.50 -12.34
CA ASP A 288 18.53 -21.30 -13.56
C ASP A 288 17.19 -21.62 -14.25
N SER A 289 16.14 -21.93 -13.47
CA SER A 289 14.79 -22.18 -13.98
C SER A 289 14.21 -20.95 -14.66
N ARG A 290 14.32 -19.79 -14.00
CA ARG A 290 13.84 -18.51 -14.53
C ARG A 290 14.62 -18.11 -15.80
N ALA A 291 15.93 -18.33 -15.82
CA ALA A 291 16.74 -18.12 -17.02
C ALA A 291 16.28 -19.02 -18.19
N LEU A 292 15.90 -20.27 -17.91
CA LEU A 292 15.41 -21.19 -18.95
C LEU A 292 14.05 -20.76 -19.50
N GLU A 293 13.13 -20.29 -18.63
CA GLU A 293 11.83 -19.74 -19.03
C GLU A 293 11.95 -18.50 -19.91
N LEU A 294 12.93 -17.63 -19.65
CA LEU A 294 13.17 -16.42 -20.44
C LEU A 294 13.68 -16.73 -21.86
N VAL A 295 14.43 -17.83 -22.02
CA VAL A 295 15.04 -18.20 -23.31
C VAL A 295 14.06 -19.00 -24.20
N TYR A 296 13.05 -19.64 -23.59
CA TYR A 296 12.00 -20.34 -24.31
C TYR A 296 10.60 -19.92 -23.81
N PRO A 297 10.05 -18.81 -24.32
CA PRO A 297 8.85 -18.18 -23.75
C PRO A 297 7.52 -18.94 -23.94
N GLN A 298 7.53 -20.18 -24.47
CA GLN A 298 6.31 -20.98 -24.68
C GLN A 298 5.55 -21.35 -23.39
N ALA A 299 6.09 -21.06 -22.21
CA ALA A 299 5.38 -21.28 -20.95
C ALA A 299 4.25 -20.26 -20.68
N ARG A 300 4.16 -19.13 -21.41
CA ARG A 300 3.02 -18.20 -21.33
C ARG A 300 1.92 -18.59 -22.35
N ARG A 301 1.27 -19.69 -22.00
CA ARG A 301 0.27 -20.51 -22.73
C ARG A 301 -1.09 -19.81 -23.05
N LEU A 302 -1.12 -18.58 -23.56
CA LEU A 302 -2.42 -17.92 -23.90
C LEU A 302 -2.51 -17.21 -25.25
N LEU A 303 -1.46 -17.18 -26.07
CA LEU A 303 -1.56 -16.74 -27.47
C LEU A 303 -1.05 -17.85 -28.37
N ASP A 304 -2.00 -18.48 -29.07
CA ASP A 304 -1.82 -19.46 -30.14
C ASP A 304 -1.22 -18.75 -31.36
N GLU A 305 0.02 -18.29 -31.26
CA GLU A 305 0.73 -17.58 -32.33
C GLU A 305 2.11 -18.16 -32.60
N ASP A 306 2.48 -18.11 -33.88
CA ASP A 306 3.71 -18.61 -34.47
C ASP A 306 4.99 -18.27 -33.66
N PRO A 307 5.97 -19.19 -33.58
CA PRO A 307 7.15 -19.06 -32.73
C PRO A 307 7.98 -17.79 -33.02
N ASP A 308 7.99 -17.33 -34.27
CA ASP A 308 8.75 -16.15 -34.69
C ASP A 308 8.15 -14.82 -34.18
N TYR A 309 6.82 -14.73 -34.06
CA TYR A 309 6.14 -13.54 -33.53
C TYR A 309 6.31 -13.44 -32.01
N SER A 310 6.29 -14.57 -31.31
CA SER A 310 6.49 -14.61 -29.86
C SER A 310 7.84 -14.02 -29.42
N TRP A 311 8.89 -14.24 -30.21
CA TRP A 311 10.22 -13.67 -29.97
C TRP A 311 10.25 -12.17 -30.22
N ALA A 312 9.66 -11.70 -31.31
CA ALA A 312 9.56 -10.28 -31.62
C ALA A 312 8.84 -9.51 -30.52
N VAL A 313 7.73 -10.04 -29.99
CA VAL A 313 6.99 -9.45 -28.86
C VAL A 313 7.85 -9.38 -27.60
N MET A 314 8.62 -10.42 -27.27
CA MET A 314 9.54 -10.40 -26.14
C MET A 314 10.64 -9.35 -26.29
N VAL A 315 11.25 -9.26 -27.47
CA VAL A 315 12.26 -8.23 -27.78
C VAL A 315 11.66 -6.83 -27.62
N MET A 316 10.45 -6.60 -28.17
CA MET A 316 9.74 -5.34 -28.03
C MET A 316 9.41 -5.00 -26.58
N LEU A 317 9.02 -5.99 -25.76
CA LEU A 317 8.80 -5.80 -24.31
C LEU A 317 10.07 -5.35 -23.59
N PHE A 318 11.25 -5.88 -23.94
CA PHE A 318 12.51 -5.41 -23.34
C PHE A 318 12.84 -3.96 -23.73
N TYR A 319 12.61 -3.57 -24.98
CA TYR A 319 12.78 -2.17 -25.39
C TYR A 319 11.75 -1.23 -24.74
N LEU A 320 10.52 -1.70 -24.54
CA LEU A 320 9.51 -0.98 -23.78
C LEU A 320 9.94 -0.78 -22.33
N LYS A 321 10.46 -1.83 -21.67
CA LYS A 321 11.03 -1.73 -20.32
C LYS A 321 12.16 -0.71 -20.25
N LEU A 322 13.04 -0.68 -21.24
CA LEU A 322 14.12 0.32 -21.32
C LEU A 322 13.55 1.75 -21.40
N LEU A 323 12.58 1.98 -22.29
CA LEU A 323 11.94 3.30 -22.44
C LEU A 323 11.28 3.72 -21.13
N LEU A 324 10.52 2.81 -20.50
CA LEU A 324 9.86 3.05 -19.22
C LEU A 324 10.87 3.30 -18.09
N GLY A 325 12.04 2.64 -18.15
CA GLY A 325 13.16 2.87 -17.24
C GLY A 325 13.77 4.26 -17.40
N VAL A 326 13.95 4.74 -18.64
CA VAL A 326 14.43 6.11 -18.91
C VAL A 326 13.41 7.15 -18.44
N VAL A 327 12.12 6.95 -18.73
CA VAL A 327 11.06 7.86 -18.26
C VAL A 327 10.99 7.88 -16.73
N SER A 328 11.03 6.71 -16.09
CA SER A 328 11.02 6.61 -14.63
C SER A 328 12.26 7.25 -13.99
N PHE A 329 13.43 7.10 -14.61
CA PHE A 329 14.65 7.74 -14.12
C PHE A 329 14.56 9.26 -14.25
N ALA A 330 14.07 9.78 -15.38
CA ALA A 330 13.84 11.22 -15.55
C ALA A 330 12.85 11.77 -14.51
N LEU A 331 11.72 11.08 -14.29
CA LEU A 331 10.73 11.45 -13.28
C LEU A 331 11.24 11.35 -11.84
N SER A 332 12.26 10.52 -11.57
CA SER A 332 12.86 10.41 -10.24
C SER A 332 13.90 11.50 -9.95
N VAL A 333 14.44 12.15 -10.98
CA VAL A 333 15.46 13.21 -10.87
C VAL A 333 14.83 14.61 -10.91
N CYS A 334 13.64 14.74 -11.52
CA CYS A 334 12.82 15.95 -11.51
C CYS A 334 12.01 16.07 -10.22
#